data_AF-A0A5R9RBQ8-F1
#
_entry.id   AF-A0A5R9RBQ8-F1
#
_cell.length_a   1.000
_cell.length_b   1.000
_cell.length_c   1.000
_cell.angle_alpha   90.00
_cell.angle_beta   90.00
_cell.angle_gamma   90.00
#
_symmetry.space_group_name_H-M   'P 1'
#
loop_
_entity.id
_entity.type
_entity.pdbx_description
1 polymer ?
#
loop_
_entity_poly.entity_id
_entity_poly.type
_entity_poly.pdbx_seq_one_letter_code
_entity_poly.pdbx_strand_id
1 'polypeptide(L)'
;MKRMLASVVGFLLLGWGQGLWALHPYRDNLTADVQSIGLWREMTPLLLFWALWVALAAWPNRAAACWQVALSSGVALLGWFWVDLCLYDSRVASWSTYSLAELAAEVAQVCGWPLLLAVLAYGGGWALVARRKIDDPKLV
;
A
#
# COMPACT_ATOMS: atom_id res chain seq x y z
N MET A 1 14.64 14.23 -3.76
CA MET A 1 15.16 13.11 -2.94
C MET A 1 14.44 12.93 -1.60
N LYS A 2 14.33 13.95 -0.72
CA LYS A 2 13.63 13.82 0.58
C LYS A 2 12.17 13.35 0.48
N ARG A 3 11.41 13.88 -0.48
CA ARG A 3 9.99 13.50 -0.72
C ARG A 3 9.83 12.05 -1.18
N MET A 4 10.66 11.63 -2.12
CA MET A 4 10.71 10.24 -2.60
C MET A 4 11.00 9.26 -1.45
N LEU A 5 12.00 9.56 -0.62
CA LEU A 5 12.33 8.73 0.53
C LEU A 5 11.16 8.64 1.52
N ALA A 6 10.49 9.76 1.80
CA ALA A 6 9.31 9.79 2.66
C ALA A 6 8.15 8.96 2.08
N SER A 7 7.89 9.03 0.78
CA SER A 7 6.88 8.19 0.10
C SER A 7 7.25 6.71 0.15
N VAL A 8 8.51 6.35 0.00
CA VAL A 8 8.94 4.95 0.06
C VAL A 8 8.83 4.41 1.48
N VAL A 9 9.34 5.15 2.46
CA VAL A 9 9.30 4.75 3.88
C VAL A 9 7.86 4.68 4.37
N GLY A 10 7.03 5.67 4.03
CA GLY A 10 5.61 5.67 4.35
C GLY A 10 4.88 4.48 3.72
N PHE A 11 5.15 4.20 2.44
CA PHE A 11 4.61 3.03 1.74
C PHE A 11 4.96 1.72 2.45
N LEU A 12 6.24 1.53 2.77
CA LEU A 12 6.73 0.31 3.41
C LEU A 12 6.13 0.14 4.81
N LEU A 13 6.15 1.18 5.65
CA LEU A 13 5.67 1.09 7.03
C LEU A 13 4.17 0.79 7.11
N LEU A 14 3.36 1.52 6.34
CA LEU A 14 1.92 1.31 6.32
C LEU A 14 1.56 0.01 5.59
N GLY A 15 2.29 -0.37 4.54
CA GLY A 15 2.12 -1.67 3.88
C GLY A 15 2.42 -2.83 4.81
N TRP A 16 3.45 -2.69 5.66
CA TRP A 16 3.75 -3.64 6.71
C TRP A 16 2.63 -3.73 7.76
N GLY A 17 2.15 -2.58 8.25
CA GLY A 17 1.05 -2.54 9.20
C GLY A 17 -0.24 -3.13 8.63
N GLN A 18 -0.54 -2.84 7.37
CA GLN A 18 -1.74 -3.31 6.68
C GLN A 18 -1.68 -4.81 6.42
N GLY A 19 -0.56 -5.35 5.91
CA GLY A 19 -0.41 -6.79 5.74
C GLY A 19 -0.58 -7.53 7.07
N LEU A 20 0.06 -7.06 8.15
CA LEU A 20 -0.12 -7.66 9.49
C LEU A 20 -1.58 -7.59 9.98
N TRP A 21 -2.29 -6.50 9.68
CA TRP A 21 -3.69 -6.33 10.04
C TRP A 21 -4.61 -7.24 9.23
N ALA A 22 -4.45 -7.28 7.90
CA ALA A 22 -5.22 -8.14 7.00
C ALA A 22 -5.06 -9.63 7.35
N LEU A 23 -3.93 -9.98 7.97
CA LEU A 23 -3.58 -11.34 8.35
C LEU A 23 -3.98 -11.68 9.79
N HIS A 24 -4.39 -10.69 10.59
CA HIS A 24 -4.86 -10.89 11.96
C HIS A 24 -6.03 -11.90 12.05
N PRO A 25 -7.08 -11.84 11.19
CA PRO A 25 -8.19 -12.80 11.23
C PRO A 25 -7.77 -14.24 10.89
N TYR A 26 -6.64 -14.41 10.18
CA TYR A 26 -6.16 -15.71 9.71
C TYR A 26 -5.11 -16.34 10.63
N ARG A 27 -4.64 -15.61 11.66
CA ARG A 27 -3.59 -16.05 12.58
C ARG A 27 -3.86 -17.42 13.19
N ASP A 28 -5.12 -17.71 13.50
CA ASP A 28 -5.53 -18.94 14.18
C ASP A 28 -5.91 -20.07 13.21
N ASN A 29 -6.07 -19.77 11.91
CA ASN A 29 -6.49 -20.71 10.85
C ASN A 29 -5.44 -20.80 9.73
N LEU A 30 -4.16 -20.72 10.06
CA LEU A 30 -3.09 -20.89 9.08
C LEU A 30 -2.96 -22.36 8.68
N THR A 31 -3.18 -22.66 7.40
CA THR A 31 -2.87 -23.97 6.82
C THR A 31 -1.38 -24.30 7.04
N ALA A 32 -1.08 -25.58 7.31
CA ALA A 32 0.26 -26.03 7.69
C ALA A 32 1.35 -25.65 6.68
N ASP A 33 1.00 -25.57 5.39
CA ASP A 33 1.92 -25.15 4.33
C ASP A 33 2.36 -23.68 4.45
N VAL A 34 1.48 -22.80 4.95
CA VAL A 34 1.74 -21.36 5.11
C VAL A 34 2.63 -21.08 6.34
N GLN A 35 2.62 -21.96 7.34
CA GLN A 35 3.55 -21.87 8.48
C GLN A 35 5.02 -22.02 8.04
N SER A 36 5.28 -22.69 6.91
CA SER A 36 6.64 -23.00 6.44
C SER A 36 7.30 -21.86 5.64
N ILE A 37 6.53 -21.11 4.84
CA ILE A 37 7.04 -20.04 3.96
C ILE A 37 7.19 -18.74 4.75
N GLY A 38 6.29 -18.48 5.70
CA GLY A 38 6.34 -17.32 6.57
C GLY A 38 5.95 -16.01 5.87
N LEU A 39 5.11 -15.21 6.54
CA LEU A 39 4.59 -13.92 6.08
C LEU A 39 5.65 -13.01 5.43
N TRP A 40 6.84 -13.02 6.03
CA TRP A 40 7.94 -12.17 5.64
C TRP A 40 8.43 -12.46 4.21
N ARG A 41 8.44 -13.74 3.79
CA ARG A 41 8.94 -14.14 2.47
C ARG A 41 8.00 -13.76 1.33
N GLU A 42 6.69 -13.72 1.58
CA GLU A 42 5.69 -13.33 0.57
C GLU A 42 5.57 -11.81 0.47
N MET A 43 5.54 -11.14 1.62
CA MET A 43 5.18 -9.74 1.69
C MET A 43 6.33 -8.79 1.36
N THR A 44 7.55 -9.11 1.80
CA THR A 44 8.74 -8.29 1.52
C THR A 44 9.00 -8.07 0.02
N PRO A 45 9.03 -9.09 -0.84
CA PRO A 45 9.29 -8.87 -2.27
C PRO A 45 8.19 -8.05 -2.95
N LEU A 46 6.92 -8.25 -2.58
CA LEU A 46 5.79 -7.48 -3.11
C LEU A 46 5.88 -6.01 -2.71
N LEU A 47 6.19 -5.72 -1.44
CA LEU A 47 6.37 -4.35 -0.96
C LEU A 47 7.60 -3.68 -1.59
N LEU A 48 8.72 -4.39 -1.74
CA LEU A 48 9.90 -3.83 -2.40
C LEU A 48 9.66 -3.52 -3.88
N PHE A 49 8.91 -4.39 -4.57
CA PHE A 49 8.51 -4.16 -5.95
C PHE A 49 7.70 -2.87 -6.09
N TRP A 50 6.66 -2.68 -5.27
CA TRP A 50 5.83 -1.48 -5.30
C TRP A 50 6.52 -0.23 -4.78
N ALA A 51 7.44 -0.37 -3.81
CA ALA A 51 8.25 0.74 -3.31
C ALA A 51 9.07 1.40 -4.43
N LEU A 52 9.58 0.63 -5.40
CA LEU A 52 10.25 1.17 -6.58
C LEU A 52 9.31 2.04 -7.42
N TRP A 53 8.09 1.57 -7.69
CA TRP A 53 7.10 2.32 -8.46
C TRP A 53 6.63 3.59 -7.74
N VAL A 54 6.45 3.52 -6.41
CA VAL A 54 6.16 4.68 -5.58
C VAL A 54 7.32 5.68 -5.63
N ALA A 55 8.56 5.21 -5.59
CA ALA A 55 9.75 6.05 -5.71
C ALA A 55 9.81 6.75 -7.08
N LEU A 56 9.53 6.02 -8.16
CA LEU A 56 9.49 6.55 -9.53
C LEU A 56 8.35 7.56 -9.70
N ALA A 57 7.16 7.30 -9.15
CA ALA A 57 6.02 8.21 -9.17
C ALA A 57 6.26 9.48 -8.33
N ALA A 58 7.06 9.36 -7.26
CA ALA A 58 7.51 10.47 -6.43
C ALA A 58 8.82 11.12 -6.94
N TRP A 59 9.40 10.62 -8.04
CA TRP A 59 10.65 11.12 -8.61
C TRP A 59 10.44 12.51 -9.22
N PRO A 60 11.44 13.40 -9.14
CA PRO A 60 11.28 14.75 -9.68
C PRO A 60 11.41 14.72 -11.19
N ASN A 61 10.38 15.20 -11.88
CA ASN A 61 10.60 15.90 -13.15
C ASN A 61 9.47 16.88 -13.41
N ARG A 62 9.78 18.18 -13.34
CA ARG A 62 9.06 19.39 -13.84
C ARG A 62 7.53 19.54 -13.68
N ALA A 63 6.80 18.52 -13.26
CA ALA A 63 5.36 18.52 -13.09
C ALA A 63 4.96 19.30 -11.83
N ALA A 64 3.76 19.89 -11.85
CA ALA A 64 3.24 20.59 -10.68
C ALA A 64 3.19 19.65 -9.49
N ALA A 65 3.61 20.15 -8.31
CA ALA A 65 3.78 19.35 -7.10
C ALA A 65 2.51 18.54 -6.73
N CYS A 66 1.32 19.06 -7.02
CA CYS A 66 0.05 18.37 -6.76
C CYS A 66 -0.12 17.09 -7.60
N TRP A 67 0.34 17.08 -8.87
CA TRP A 67 0.23 15.90 -9.73
C TRP A 67 1.14 14.76 -9.30
N GLN A 68 2.36 15.06 -8.85
CA GLN A 68 3.31 14.06 -8.33
C GLN A 68 2.80 13.43 -7.03
N VAL A 69 2.19 14.24 -6.18
CA VAL A 69 1.51 13.78 -4.97
C VAL A 69 0.38 12.81 -5.31
N ALA A 70 -0.50 13.21 -6.23
CA ALA A 70 -1.63 12.37 -6.63
C ALA A 70 -1.16 11.04 -7.23
N LEU A 71 -0.14 11.10 -8.10
CA LEU A 71 0.42 9.93 -8.77
C LEU A 71 1.09 8.97 -7.76
N SER A 72 1.98 9.47 -6.91
CA SER A 72 2.67 8.64 -5.90
C SER A 72 1.71 8.05 -4.87
N SER A 73 0.67 8.79 -4.49
CA SER A 73 -0.38 8.31 -3.60
C SER A 73 -1.23 7.23 -4.27
N GLY A 74 -1.61 7.43 -5.55
CA GLY A 74 -2.35 6.43 -6.31
C GLY A 74 -1.57 5.13 -6.49
N VAL A 75 -0.28 5.22 -6.83
CA VAL A 75 0.60 4.05 -6.95
C VAL A 75 0.78 3.34 -5.60
N ALA A 76 0.90 4.08 -4.50
CA ALA A 76 0.98 3.49 -3.16
C ALA A 76 -0.30 2.72 -2.80
N LEU A 77 -1.48 3.31 -3.06
CA LEU A 77 -2.77 2.66 -2.79
C LEU A 77 -2.97 1.39 -3.64
N LEU A 78 -2.63 1.46 -4.93
CA LEU A 78 -2.67 0.30 -5.82
C LEU A 78 -1.72 -0.80 -5.35
N GLY A 79 -0.50 -0.43 -4.94
CA GLY A 79 0.47 -1.38 -4.45
C GLY A 79 0.04 -2.10 -3.17
N TRP A 80 -0.56 -1.38 -2.22
CA TRP A 80 -1.12 -2.00 -1.03
C TRP A 80 -2.27 -2.93 -1.34
N PHE A 81 -3.23 -2.48 -2.15
CA PHE A 81 -4.37 -3.31 -2.53
C PHE A 81 -3.92 -4.60 -3.24
N TRP A 82 -2.91 -4.50 -4.10
CA TRP A 82 -2.33 -5.67 -4.77
C TRP A 82 -1.64 -6.64 -3.82
N VAL A 83 -0.87 -6.11 -2.85
CA VAL A 83 -0.21 -6.93 -1.82
C VAL A 83 -1.26 -7.71 -1.01
N ASP A 84 -2.33 -7.05 -0.59
CA ASP A 84 -3.42 -7.71 0.14
C ASP A 84 -4.13 -8.77 -0.69
N LEU A 85 -4.36 -8.49 -1.97
CA LEU A 85 -4.97 -9.46 -2.89
C LEU A 85 -4.11 -10.71 -3.05
N CYS A 86 -2.80 -10.56 -3.23
CA CYS A 86 -1.87 -11.69 -3.29
C CYS A 86 -1.82 -12.48 -1.98
N LEU A 87 -1.83 -11.80 -0.84
CA LEU A 87 -1.82 -12.43 0.48
C LEU A 87 -3.13 -13.19 0.75
N TYR A 88 -4.27 -12.61 0.38
CA TYR A 88 -5.57 -13.23 0.52
C TYR A 88 -5.68 -14.46 -0.38
N ASP A 89 -5.28 -14.36 -1.65
CA ASP A 89 -5.26 -15.47 -2.61
C ASP A 89 -4.42 -16.64 -2.09
N SER A 90 -3.20 -16.37 -1.63
CA SER A 90 -2.28 -17.39 -1.10
C SER A 90 -2.83 -18.15 0.13
N ARG A 91 -3.77 -17.56 0.88
CA ARG A 91 -4.27 -18.10 2.16
C ARG A 91 -5.69 -18.62 2.13
N VAL A 92 -6.54 -18.05 1.29
CA VAL A 92 -7.97 -18.39 1.19
C VAL A 92 -8.27 -19.18 -0.08
N ALA A 93 -7.65 -18.82 -1.21
CA ALA A 93 -8.06 -19.31 -2.52
C ALA A 93 -7.49 -20.68 -2.91
N SER A 94 -6.61 -21.31 -2.12
CA SER A 94 -6.22 -22.71 -2.39
C SER A 94 -7.39 -23.71 -2.29
N TRP A 95 -8.58 -23.26 -1.84
CA TRP A 95 -9.75 -24.10 -1.56
C TRP A 95 -11.04 -23.66 -2.28
N SER A 96 -11.05 -22.54 -3.02
CA SER A 96 -12.28 -21.94 -3.57
C SER A 96 -12.10 -21.34 -4.96
N THR A 97 -13.05 -21.59 -5.86
CA THR A 97 -13.10 -21.11 -7.25
C THR A 97 -13.58 -19.64 -7.37
N TYR A 98 -12.96 -18.71 -6.64
CA TYR A 98 -13.29 -17.30 -6.77
C TYR A 98 -12.76 -16.72 -8.08
N SER A 99 -13.54 -15.86 -8.72
CA SER A 99 -13.05 -14.96 -9.75
C SER A 99 -12.21 -13.83 -9.13
N LEU A 100 -11.31 -13.23 -9.92
CA LEU A 100 -10.49 -12.10 -9.47
C LEU A 100 -11.33 -10.93 -8.93
N ALA A 101 -12.54 -10.73 -9.47
CA ALA A 101 -13.45 -9.67 -9.04
C ALA A 101 -14.05 -9.93 -7.66
N GLU A 102 -14.42 -11.18 -7.36
CA GLU A 102 -14.94 -11.58 -6.05
C GLU A 102 -13.86 -11.48 -4.99
N LEU A 103 -12.65 -11.95 -5.31
CA LEU A 103 -11.47 -11.82 -4.45
C LEU A 103 -11.18 -10.36 -4.11
N ALA A 104 -11.20 -9.48 -5.12
CA ALA A 104 -11.00 -8.05 -4.94
C ALA A 104 -12.09 -7.41 -4.05
N ALA A 105 -13.35 -7.83 -4.18
CA ALA A 105 -14.45 -7.33 -3.36
C ALA A 105 -14.32 -7.76 -1.90
N GLU A 106 -13.97 -9.03 -1.64
CA GLU A 106 -13.74 -9.55 -0.29
C GLU A 106 -12.55 -8.84 0.38
N VAL A 107 -11.44 -8.68 -0.34
CA VAL A 107 -10.26 -7.94 0.15
C VAL A 107 -10.61 -6.48 0.44
N ALA A 108 -11.38 -5.81 -0.43
CA ALA A 108 -11.81 -4.44 -0.20
C ALA A 108 -12.70 -4.30 1.05
N GLN A 109 -13.53 -5.31 1.35
CA GLN A 109 -14.37 -5.33 2.54
C GLN A 109 -13.55 -5.53 3.82
N VAL A 110 -12.61 -6.48 3.80
CA VAL A 110 -11.74 -6.79 4.95
C VAL A 110 -10.73 -5.67 5.21
N CYS A 111 -10.19 -5.09 4.16
CA CYS A 111 -9.15 -4.05 4.22
C CYS A 111 -9.72 -2.64 4.17
N GLY A 112 -11.04 -2.45 4.22
CA GLY A 112 -11.69 -1.14 4.10
C GLY A 112 -11.23 -0.12 5.15
N TRP A 113 -10.99 -0.56 6.39
CA TRP A 113 -10.53 0.33 7.47
C TRP A 113 -9.04 0.72 7.32
N PRO A 114 -8.10 -0.22 7.08
CA PRO A 114 -6.74 0.12 6.67
C PRO A 114 -6.66 1.01 5.43
N LEU A 115 -7.46 0.73 4.41
CA LEU A 115 -7.51 1.53 3.18
C LEU A 115 -7.96 2.97 3.47
N LEU A 116 -8.96 3.16 4.32
CA LEU A 116 -9.40 4.48 4.75
C LEU A 116 -8.29 5.23 5.49
N LEU A 117 -7.59 4.57 6.42
CA LEU A 117 -6.47 5.15 7.15
C LEU A 117 -5.30 5.52 6.24
N ALA A 118 -4.99 4.64 5.27
CA ALA A 118 -4.01 4.87 4.21
C ALA A 118 -4.36 6.11 3.37
N VAL A 119 -5.62 6.21 2.92
CA VAL A 119 -6.13 7.35 2.17
C VAL A 119 -6.08 8.64 3.00
N LEU A 120 -6.39 8.58 4.30
CA LEU A 120 -6.31 9.75 5.18
C LEU A 120 -4.86 10.16 5.47
N ALA A 121 -3.97 9.21 5.71
CA ALA A 121 -2.56 9.47 5.99
C ALA A 121 -1.82 10.03 4.76
N TYR A 122 -2.00 9.41 3.60
CA TYR A 122 -1.42 9.90 2.35
C TYR A 122 -2.18 11.12 1.83
N GLY A 123 -3.48 11.01 1.61
CA GLY A 123 -4.28 12.11 1.08
C GLY A 123 -4.24 13.35 1.97
N GLY A 124 -4.40 13.19 3.29
CA GLY A 124 -4.38 14.29 4.25
C GLY A 124 -2.98 14.86 4.48
N GLY A 125 -1.97 14.01 4.69
CA GLY A 125 -0.59 14.44 4.89
C GLY A 125 -0.04 15.21 3.69
N TRP A 126 -0.34 14.75 2.48
CA TRP A 126 0.11 15.42 1.27
C TRP A 126 -0.75 16.64 0.89
N ALA A 127 -2.05 16.64 1.20
CA ALA A 127 -2.88 17.86 1.06
C ALA A 127 -2.36 18.99 1.95
N LEU A 128 -1.90 18.69 3.16
CA LEU A 128 -1.26 19.67 4.05
C LEU A 128 0.07 20.19 3.49
N VAL A 129 0.89 19.32 2.88
CA VAL A 129 2.15 19.72 2.23
C VAL A 129 1.90 20.57 0.99
N ALA A 130 0.90 20.22 0.18
CA ALA A 130 0.50 21.00 -1.00
C ALA A 130 -0.03 22.37 -0.60
N ARG A 131 -0.90 22.43 0.42
CA ARG A 131 -1.45 23.68 0.97
C ARG A 131 -0.35 24.59 1.51
N ARG A 132 0.60 24.05 2.31
CA ARG A 132 1.75 24.82 2.78
C ARG A 132 2.63 25.38 1.66
N LYS A 133 2.76 24.69 0.52
CA LYS A 133 3.54 25.18 -0.62
C LYS A 133 2.81 26.26 -1.43
N ILE A 134 1.47 26.25 -1.40
CA ILE A 134 0.63 27.32 -1.96
C ILE A 134 0.72 28.56 -1.06
N ASP A 135 0.64 28.36 0.25
CA ASP A 135 0.68 29.44 1.25
C ASP A 135 2.10 30.06 1.39
N ASP A 136 3.16 29.26 1.22
CA ASP A 136 4.54 29.72 1.19
C ASP A 136 5.35 29.05 0.05
N PRO A 137 5.47 29.72 -1.12
CA PRO A 137 6.14 29.17 -2.29
C PRO A 137 7.66 29.04 -2.13
N LYS A 138 8.27 29.57 -1.05
CA LYS A 138 9.70 29.44 -0.77
C LYS A 138 10.06 28.15 -0.04
N LEU A 139 9.09 27.40 0.47
CA LEU A 139 9.30 26.11 1.13
C LEU A 139 9.54 24.98 0.10
N VAL A 140 10.76 24.45 0.11
CA VAL A 140 11.26 23.37 -0.78
C VAL A 140 10.60 22.02 -0.51
#